data_AF-A0A1G6XQW2-F1
#
_entry.id   AF-A0A1G6XQW2-F1
#
_cell.length_a   1.000
_cell.length_b   1.000
_cell.length_c   1.000
_cell.angle_alpha   90.00
_cell.angle_beta   90.00
_cell.angle_gamma   90.00
#
_symmetry.space_group_name_H-M   'P 1'
#
loop_
_entity.id
_entity.type
_entity.pdbx_description
1 polymer ?
#
loop_
_entity_poly.entity_id
_entity_poly.type
_entity_poly.pdbx_seq_one_letter_code
_entity_poly.pdbx_strand_id
1 'polypeptide(L)'
;MSYECDHCGASFETLSRFRLHECSPEPADDEPADSAPDSVAVETEYPALVGDLPDIIEEAKEGDLSALYRAIAEYETALTKTSIQTESRSDDAHHDILFAYYEPLAEGLDTAAQANGWDVLVEFVDAYNPREQDRLPEVAHVIANAVGRSLVRTRLSEGLDSVPAEALAYLGEIPEYVDEFAVAFEESYTYGWGIGHPAHSVGDQLRALADTEHKWTSITLKTAFYADQHTAIDVFEELVTSETLTGTIERMTFEADATRYYFGAVADIERDFLNPHVPMYWEWEEEIDYSFMLDPDVKQRIRQLAHETGVTDDLPADWTLPDLDPSPLSEFEEELFANEER
;
A
#
# COMPACT_ATOMS: atom_id res chain seq x y z
N MET A 1 5.80 9.74 -25.02
CA MET A 1 6.19 11.17 -25.08
C MET A 1 7.71 11.26 -24.92
N SER A 2 8.34 12.42 -25.07
CA SER A 2 9.76 12.62 -24.74
C SER A 2 9.87 13.41 -23.44
N TYR A 3 10.65 12.93 -22.48
CA TYR A 3 10.84 13.56 -21.17
C TYR A 3 12.10 14.44 -21.23
N GLU A 4 12.03 15.70 -20.84
CA GLU A 4 13.19 16.61 -20.91
C GLU A 4 13.66 17.04 -19.51
N CYS A 5 14.97 17.03 -19.28
CA CYS A 5 15.57 17.57 -18.06
C CYS A 5 15.71 19.09 -18.18
N ASP A 6 15.02 19.86 -17.34
CA ASP A 6 15.04 21.33 -17.42
C ASP A 6 16.39 21.95 -17.05
N HIS A 7 17.24 21.23 -16.33
CA HIS A 7 18.56 21.71 -15.96
C HIS A 7 19.60 21.58 -17.08
N CYS A 8 19.57 20.50 -17.86
CA CYS A 8 20.57 20.26 -18.91
C CYS A 8 20.00 20.21 -20.34
N GLY A 9 18.67 20.21 -20.49
CA GLY A 9 17.96 20.11 -21.77
C GLY A 9 18.02 18.73 -22.42
N ALA A 10 18.39 17.67 -21.71
CA ALA A 10 18.46 16.31 -22.26
C ALA A 10 17.07 15.69 -22.37
N SER A 11 16.74 15.13 -23.55
CA SER A 11 15.48 14.42 -23.80
C SER A 11 15.65 12.90 -23.72
N PHE A 12 14.69 12.20 -23.11
CA PHE A 12 14.68 10.76 -22.89
C PHE A 12 13.42 10.12 -23.47
N GLU A 13 13.56 8.88 -23.95
CA GLU A 13 12.46 8.11 -24.57
C GLU A 13 11.60 7.35 -23.56
N THR A 14 12.09 7.13 -22.34
CA THR A 14 11.38 6.39 -21.28
C THR A 14 11.58 7.05 -19.92
N LEU A 15 10.58 6.93 -19.05
CA LEU A 15 10.64 7.47 -17.69
C LEU A 15 11.79 6.87 -16.87
N SER A 16 12.04 5.57 -17.00
CA SER A 16 13.16 4.91 -16.29
C SER A 16 14.52 5.54 -16.65
N ARG A 17 14.72 5.97 -17.91
CA ARG A 17 15.96 6.64 -18.32
C ARG A 17 16.04 8.07 -17.80
N PHE A 18 14.90 8.77 -17.75
CA PHE A 18 14.83 10.11 -17.18
C PHE A 18 15.15 10.08 -15.68
N ARG A 19 14.54 9.16 -14.92
CA ARG A 19 14.82 8.94 -13.49
C ARG A 19 16.30 8.72 -13.17
N LEU A 20 16.98 7.88 -13.96
CA LEU A 20 18.39 7.54 -13.75
C LEU A 20 19.37 8.65 -14.19
N HIS A 21 18.87 9.80 -14.62
CA HIS A 21 19.69 10.91 -15.07
C HIS A 21 20.15 11.77 -13.90
N GLU A 22 21.43 11.67 -13.53
CA GLU A 22 22.04 12.57 -12.55
C GLU A 22 22.39 13.93 -13.21
N CYS A 23 21.69 14.99 -12.82
CA CYS A 23 22.04 16.36 -13.15
C CYS A 23 22.66 17.02 -11.91
N SER A 24 23.93 17.45 -11.97
CA SER A 24 24.68 17.88 -10.78
C SER A 24 24.28 19.31 -10.33
N PRO A 25 23.76 19.52 -9.10
CA PRO A 25 23.58 20.86 -8.51
C PRO A 25 24.78 21.27 -7.63
N GLU A 26 24.97 22.58 -7.42
CA GLU A 26 25.99 23.15 -6.50
C GLU A 26 25.49 23.11 -5.02
N PRO A 27 26.37 23.02 -4.00
CA PRO A 27 25.96 22.82 -2.61
C PRO A 27 25.68 24.13 -1.85
N ALA A 28 24.76 24.11 -0.88
CA ALA A 28 24.52 25.19 0.09
C ALA A 28 24.50 24.66 1.54
N ASP A 29 24.96 25.50 2.48
CA ASP A 29 25.38 25.22 3.87
C ASP A 29 24.24 25.16 4.94
N ASP A 30 24.53 24.47 6.07
CA ASP A 30 23.68 24.08 7.23
C ASP A 30 23.38 25.13 8.34
N GLU A 31 22.29 24.97 9.12
CA GLU A 31 22.16 24.96 10.63
C GLU A 31 20.66 24.88 11.13
N PRO A 32 20.33 24.42 12.38
CA PRO A 32 19.09 23.63 12.70
C PRO A 32 18.04 24.27 13.68
N ALA A 33 16.81 23.70 13.77
CA ALA A 33 16.14 23.17 15.00
C ALA A 33 14.59 22.95 14.97
N ASP A 34 14.19 21.70 15.30
CA ASP A 34 13.07 21.18 16.13
C ASP A 34 11.58 21.46 15.80
N SER A 35 10.90 20.43 15.24
CA SER A 35 9.64 19.76 15.67
C SER A 35 8.77 19.38 14.45
N ALA A 36 8.22 18.15 14.46
CA ALA A 36 7.44 17.45 13.40
C ALA A 36 6.83 18.34 12.28
N PRO A 37 7.18 18.15 10.99
CA PRO A 37 7.14 19.26 10.06
C PRO A 37 5.92 19.28 9.13
N ASP A 38 5.31 20.46 9.06
CA ASP A 38 4.69 21.00 7.84
C ASP A 38 5.76 21.06 6.73
N SER A 39 5.39 20.97 5.44
CA SER A 39 6.32 21.05 4.29
C SER A 39 7.38 22.18 4.42
N VAL A 40 6.97 23.32 4.97
CA VAL A 40 7.80 24.50 5.28
C VAL A 40 8.91 24.24 6.30
N ALA A 41 8.71 23.31 7.23
CA ALA A 41 9.70 22.95 8.24
C ALA A 41 10.77 22.00 7.68
N VAL A 42 10.43 21.09 6.77
CA VAL A 42 11.43 20.25 6.07
C VAL A 42 12.33 21.10 5.17
N GLU A 43 11.76 22.08 4.48
CA GLU A 43 12.51 23.06 3.66
C GLU A 43 13.55 23.83 4.48
N THR A 44 13.19 24.17 5.72
CA THR A 44 14.06 24.94 6.62
C THR A 44 15.11 24.05 7.29
N GLU A 45 14.73 22.84 7.70
CA GLU A 45 15.57 21.94 8.47
C GLU A 45 16.51 21.10 7.58
N TYR A 46 16.11 20.79 6.34
CA TYR A 46 16.83 19.93 5.41
C TYR A 46 17.00 20.52 3.99
N PRO A 47 17.36 21.82 3.82
CA PRO A 47 17.36 22.49 2.52
C PRO A 47 18.26 21.82 1.48
N ALA A 48 19.40 21.25 1.90
CA ALA A 48 20.33 20.55 1.01
C ALA A 48 19.84 19.17 0.55
N LEU A 49 18.89 18.56 1.27
CA LEU A 49 18.30 17.28 0.92
C LEU A 49 17.11 17.46 -0.03
N VAL A 50 16.23 18.43 0.25
CA VAL A 50 15.00 18.65 -0.53
C VAL A 50 15.21 19.51 -1.78
N GLY A 51 16.18 20.44 -1.78
CA GLY A 51 16.46 21.29 -2.94
C GLY A 51 15.21 22.01 -3.45
N ASP A 52 14.97 21.93 -4.76
CA ASP A 52 13.86 22.60 -5.45
C ASP A 52 12.54 21.78 -5.42
N LEU A 53 12.50 20.65 -4.70
CA LEU A 53 11.32 19.77 -4.66
C LEU A 53 9.99 20.48 -4.35
N PRO A 54 9.90 21.44 -3.40
CA PRO A 54 8.65 22.15 -3.12
C PRO A 54 8.12 22.92 -4.33
N ASP A 55 8.98 23.67 -5.01
CA ASP A 55 8.59 24.46 -6.19
C ASP A 55 8.12 23.54 -7.32
N ILE A 56 8.79 22.40 -7.50
CA ILE A 56 8.44 21.38 -8.50
C ILE A 56 7.07 20.75 -8.18
N ILE A 57 6.76 20.50 -6.90
CA ILE A 57 5.46 19.97 -6.48
C ILE A 57 4.34 20.97 -6.75
N GLU A 58 4.57 22.26 -6.50
CA GLU A 58 3.58 23.30 -6.83
C GLU A 58 3.31 23.37 -8.34
N GLU A 59 4.34 23.26 -9.19
CA GLU A 59 4.15 23.14 -10.65
C GLU A 59 3.37 21.87 -11.04
N ALA A 60 3.64 20.74 -10.38
CA ALA A 60 2.93 19.49 -10.62
C ALA A 60 1.44 19.58 -10.25
N LYS A 61 1.10 20.28 -9.15
CA LYS A 61 -0.29 20.53 -8.73
C LYS A 61 -1.09 21.35 -9.75
N GLU A 62 -0.44 22.18 -10.56
CA GLU A 62 -1.08 22.91 -11.66
C GLU A 62 -1.44 22.00 -12.86
N GLY A 63 -1.13 20.69 -12.78
CA GLY A 63 -1.44 19.69 -13.78
C GLY A 63 -0.32 19.46 -14.81
N ASP A 64 0.90 19.96 -14.55
CA ASP A 64 2.05 19.66 -15.38
C ASP A 64 2.60 18.25 -15.07
N LEU A 65 2.30 17.32 -15.97
CA LEU A 65 2.73 15.93 -15.85
C LEU A 65 4.27 15.80 -15.89
N SER A 66 4.97 16.67 -16.62
CA SER A 66 6.45 16.66 -16.66
C SER A 66 7.03 17.08 -15.31
N ALA A 67 6.42 18.09 -14.68
CA ALA A 67 6.78 18.49 -13.33
C ALA A 67 6.51 17.37 -12.33
N LEU A 68 5.41 16.62 -12.46
CA LEU A 68 5.11 15.47 -11.59
C LEU A 68 6.16 14.35 -11.72
N TYR A 69 6.57 13.97 -12.94
CA TYR A 69 7.64 12.99 -13.13
C TYR A 69 8.95 13.45 -12.47
N ARG A 70 9.29 14.73 -12.61
CA ARG A 70 10.48 15.31 -11.97
C ARG A 70 10.34 15.32 -10.44
N ALA A 71 9.16 15.66 -9.90
CA ALA A 71 8.89 15.68 -8.47
C ALA A 71 9.15 14.31 -7.84
N ILE A 72 8.63 13.24 -8.45
CA ILE A 72 8.82 11.87 -7.96
C ILE A 72 10.30 11.45 -7.99
N ALA A 73 11.04 11.83 -9.04
CA ALA A 73 12.46 11.51 -9.15
C ALA A 73 13.34 12.29 -8.14
N GLU A 74 13.06 13.57 -7.93
CA GLU A 74 13.76 14.39 -6.91
C GLU A 74 13.42 13.94 -5.50
N TYR A 75 12.17 13.59 -5.23
CA TYR A 75 11.75 13.00 -3.96
C TYR A 75 12.45 11.67 -3.68
N GLU A 76 12.54 10.77 -4.66
CA GLU A 76 13.32 9.52 -4.51
C GLU A 76 14.78 9.81 -4.18
N THR A 77 15.36 10.80 -4.87
CA THR A 77 16.75 11.21 -4.66
C THR A 77 16.96 11.75 -3.24
N ALA A 78 16.02 12.54 -2.73
CA ALA A 78 16.05 13.07 -1.36
C ALA A 78 16.01 11.93 -0.32
N LEU A 79 15.08 10.97 -0.47
CA LEU A 79 14.99 9.80 0.41
C LEU A 79 16.23 8.89 0.32
N THR A 80 16.73 8.66 -0.90
CA THR A 80 17.93 7.83 -1.08
C THR A 80 19.15 8.46 -0.39
N LYS A 81 19.28 9.79 -0.41
CA LYS A 81 20.38 10.51 0.27
C LYS A 81 20.31 10.33 1.80
N THR A 82 19.12 10.36 2.40
CA THR A 82 18.97 10.15 3.85
C THR A 82 19.28 8.72 4.25
N SER A 83 18.86 7.72 3.46
CA SER A 83 19.18 6.30 3.69
C SER A 83 20.68 5.98 3.68
N ILE A 84 21.49 6.73 2.92
CA ILE A 84 22.95 6.52 2.80
C ILE A 84 23.74 7.19 3.94
N GLN A 85 23.23 8.27 4.53
CA GLN A 85 23.94 9.07 5.54
C GLN A 85 23.71 8.58 6.97
N THR A 86 24.10 7.34 7.31
CA THR A 86 23.83 6.72 8.62
C THR A 86 24.65 7.31 9.79
N GLU A 87 24.27 8.49 10.31
CA GLU A 87 24.70 9.01 11.62
C GLU A 87 23.51 9.56 12.43
N SER A 88 22.68 8.68 13.01
CA SER A 88 21.67 8.90 14.08
C SER A 88 20.63 10.03 13.98
N ARG A 89 20.79 11.03 13.11
CA ARG A 89 19.81 12.07 12.72
C ARG A 89 19.23 11.79 11.33
N SER A 90 19.74 10.77 10.63
CA SER A 90 19.26 10.38 9.29
C SER A 90 17.89 9.74 9.30
N ASP A 91 17.55 9.04 10.38
CA ASP A 91 16.27 8.34 10.50
C ASP A 91 15.13 9.36 10.71
N ASP A 92 15.38 10.42 11.49
CA ASP A 92 14.45 11.54 11.67
C ASP A 92 14.27 12.30 10.34
N ALA A 93 15.36 12.65 9.66
CA ALA A 93 15.30 13.36 8.37
C ALA A 93 14.60 12.53 7.27
N HIS A 94 14.85 11.22 7.22
CA HIS A 94 14.15 10.33 6.29
C HIS A 94 12.66 10.31 6.58
N HIS A 95 12.26 10.13 7.84
CA HIS A 95 10.86 10.12 8.26
C HIS A 95 10.16 11.45 7.95
N ASP A 96 10.78 12.58 8.31
CA ASP A 96 10.26 13.92 8.08
C ASP A 96 10.04 14.22 6.59
N ILE A 97 11.05 13.95 5.75
CA ILE A 97 10.95 14.13 4.29
C ILE A 97 9.90 13.18 3.71
N LEU A 98 9.86 11.93 4.16
CA LEU A 98 8.90 10.93 3.68
C LEU A 98 7.48 11.46 3.87
N PHE A 99 7.10 11.81 5.09
CA PHE A 99 5.72 12.20 5.37
C PHE A 99 5.36 13.59 4.86
N ALA A 100 6.30 14.54 4.81
CA ALA A 100 6.01 15.89 4.31
C ALA A 100 5.60 15.95 2.83
N TYR A 101 6.12 15.04 2.00
CA TYR A 101 5.82 15.04 0.57
C TYR A 101 4.99 13.83 0.11
N TYR A 102 4.67 12.89 1.00
CA TYR A 102 3.89 11.72 0.64
C TYR A 102 2.49 12.09 0.15
N GLU A 103 1.69 12.78 0.96
CA GLU A 103 0.32 13.17 0.59
C GLU A 103 0.28 13.99 -0.72
N PRO A 104 1.03 15.11 -0.87
CA PRO A 104 0.98 15.91 -2.10
C PRO A 104 1.35 15.13 -3.37
N LEU A 105 2.33 14.23 -3.29
CA LEU A 105 2.76 13.44 -4.45
C LEU A 105 1.77 12.32 -4.76
N ALA A 106 1.17 11.69 -3.74
CA ALA A 106 0.13 10.68 -3.92
C ALA A 106 -1.13 11.29 -4.56
N GLU A 107 -1.57 12.46 -4.07
CA GLU A 107 -2.66 13.23 -4.68
C GLU A 107 -2.33 13.70 -6.10
N GLY A 108 -1.09 14.10 -6.36
CA GLY A 108 -0.61 14.49 -7.69
C GLY A 108 -0.70 13.34 -8.69
N LEU A 109 -0.21 12.15 -8.32
CA LEU A 109 -0.34 10.93 -9.13
C LEU A 109 -1.80 10.52 -9.32
N ASP A 110 -2.60 10.59 -8.27
CA ASP A 110 -4.03 10.27 -8.32
C ASP A 110 -4.77 11.20 -9.29
N THR A 111 -4.53 12.51 -9.19
CA THR A 111 -5.12 13.52 -10.08
C THR A 111 -4.69 13.29 -11.53
N ALA A 112 -3.41 13.00 -11.76
CA ALA A 112 -2.89 12.71 -13.09
C ALA A 112 -3.52 11.43 -13.68
N ALA A 113 -3.69 10.38 -12.88
CA ALA A 113 -4.35 9.14 -13.27
C ALA A 113 -5.84 9.35 -13.59
N GLN A 114 -6.56 10.13 -12.79
CA GLN A 114 -7.96 10.47 -13.07
C GLN A 114 -8.12 11.27 -14.37
N ALA A 115 -7.17 12.16 -14.69
CA ALA A 115 -7.22 12.97 -15.90
C ALA A 115 -6.81 12.21 -17.17
N ASN A 116 -5.86 11.29 -17.07
CA ASN A 116 -5.20 10.66 -18.23
C ASN A 116 -5.40 9.13 -18.31
N GLY A 117 -6.00 8.51 -17.29
CA GLY A 117 -6.20 7.07 -17.18
C GLY A 117 -4.96 6.31 -16.69
N TRP A 118 -5.07 4.98 -16.76
CA TRP A 118 -4.06 4.04 -16.27
C TRP A 118 -2.70 4.17 -16.93
N ASP A 119 -2.61 4.65 -18.18
CA ASP A 119 -1.36 4.77 -18.92
C ASP A 119 -0.30 5.54 -18.12
N VAL A 120 -0.69 6.59 -17.38
CA VAL A 120 0.24 7.36 -16.53
C VAL A 120 0.78 6.50 -15.38
N LEU A 121 -0.09 5.81 -14.65
CA LEU A 121 0.34 4.97 -13.52
C LEU A 121 1.17 3.77 -13.96
N VAL A 122 0.83 3.17 -15.10
CA VAL A 122 1.60 2.07 -15.69
C VAL A 122 3.03 2.52 -16.02
N GLU A 123 3.22 3.75 -16.52
CA GLU A 123 4.58 4.28 -16.73
C GLU A 123 5.39 4.36 -15.44
N PHE A 124 4.77 4.77 -14.32
CA PHE A 124 5.43 4.78 -13.01
C PHE A 124 5.69 3.37 -12.47
N VAL A 125 4.71 2.47 -12.56
CA VAL A 125 4.85 1.06 -12.17
C VAL A 125 6.02 0.40 -12.92
N ASP A 126 6.13 0.63 -14.23
CA ASP A 126 7.22 0.09 -15.03
C ASP A 126 8.57 0.73 -14.66
N ALA A 127 8.61 2.04 -14.46
CA ALA A 127 9.84 2.76 -14.13
C ALA A 127 10.36 2.47 -12.72
N TYR A 128 9.48 2.11 -11.80
CA TYR A 128 9.77 1.83 -10.39
C TYR A 128 9.51 0.36 -10.01
N ASN A 129 9.54 -0.54 -11.00
CA ASN A 129 9.34 -1.96 -10.78
C ASN A 129 10.43 -2.54 -9.84
N PRO A 130 10.06 -3.19 -8.72
CA PRO A 130 11.02 -3.76 -7.76
C PRO A 130 11.82 -4.94 -8.34
N ARG A 131 11.20 -5.79 -9.15
CA ARG A 131 11.86 -6.95 -9.78
C ARG A 131 12.97 -6.56 -10.73
N GLU A 132 12.75 -5.51 -11.53
CA GLU A 132 13.77 -5.02 -12.46
C GLU A 132 14.98 -4.39 -11.75
N GLN A 133 14.81 -3.99 -10.48
CA GLN A 133 15.83 -3.32 -9.68
C GLN A 133 16.43 -4.19 -8.58
N ASP A 134 15.85 -5.37 -8.33
CA ASP A 134 16.18 -6.27 -7.21
C ASP A 134 16.14 -5.55 -5.84
N ARG A 135 15.27 -4.54 -5.70
CA ARG A 135 15.02 -3.76 -4.49
C ARG A 135 13.73 -2.94 -4.65
N LEU A 136 13.06 -2.63 -3.55
CA LEU A 136 11.98 -1.64 -3.56
C LEU A 136 12.56 -0.22 -3.74
N PRO A 137 12.03 0.60 -4.67
CA PRO A 137 12.40 2.01 -4.73
C PRO A 137 11.85 2.82 -3.55
N GLU A 138 12.54 3.88 -3.16
CA GLU A 138 12.19 4.70 -1.97
C GLU A 138 10.82 5.40 -2.10
N VAL A 139 10.30 5.53 -3.32
CA VAL A 139 9.01 6.19 -3.61
C VAL A 139 7.86 5.21 -3.84
N ALA A 140 8.09 3.93 -3.56
CA ALA A 140 7.11 2.89 -3.86
C ALA A 140 5.78 3.08 -3.13
N HIS A 141 5.77 3.69 -1.93
CA HIS A 141 4.57 4.01 -1.17
C HIS A 141 3.65 4.99 -1.91
N VAL A 142 4.21 6.03 -2.53
CA VAL A 142 3.45 7.02 -3.31
C VAL A 142 2.78 6.36 -4.50
N ILE A 143 3.52 5.52 -5.22
CA ILE A 143 3.03 4.80 -6.40
C ILE A 143 1.98 3.76 -6.00
N ALA A 144 2.24 2.99 -4.93
CA ALA A 144 1.31 1.99 -4.41
C ALA A 144 -0.02 2.61 -3.98
N ASN A 145 0.03 3.76 -3.31
CA ASN A 145 -1.15 4.52 -2.91
C ASN A 145 -2.00 4.92 -4.12
N ALA A 146 -1.40 5.59 -5.11
CA ALA A 146 -2.12 6.03 -6.32
C ALA A 146 -2.67 4.85 -7.16
N VAL A 147 -1.91 3.76 -7.26
CA VAL A 147 -2.36 2.51 -7.90
C VAL A 147 -3.52 1.90 -7.12
N GLY A 148 -3.46 1.86 -5.79
CA GLY A 148 -4.52 1.35 -4.93
C GLY A 148 -5.83 2.13 -5.08
N ARG A 149 -5.76 3.47 -5.06
CA ARG A 149 -6.92 4.34 -5.32
C ARG A 149 -7.54 4.07 -6.69
N SER A 150 -6.72 4.01 -7.74
CA SER A 150 -7.17 3.75 -9.11
C SER A 150 -7.76 2.36 -9.29
N LEU A 151 -7.19 1.35 -8.63
CA LEU A 151 -7.69 -0.03 -8.59
C LEU A 151 -9.11 -0.08 -8.03
N VAL A 152 -9.33 0.50 -6.84
CA VAL A 152 -10.63 0.52 -6.18
C VAL A 152 -11.66 1.23 -7.07
N ARG A 153 -11.34 2.43 -7.56
CA ARG A 153 -12.24 3.18 -8.44
C ARG A 153 -12.60 2.42 -9.71
N THR A 154 -11.60 1.91 -10.43
CA THR A 154 -11.80 1.20 -11.69
C THR A 154 -12.65 -0.05 -11.50
N ARG A 155 -12.39 -0.83 -10.45
CA ARG A 155 -13.19 -2.03 -10.16
C ARG A 155 -14.66 -1.67 -9.93
N LEU A 156 -14.93 -0.62 -9.14
CA LEU A 156 -16.28 -0.23 -8.79
C LEU A 156 -17.04 0.45 -9.94
N SER A 157 -16.36 1.16 -10.84
CA SER A 157 -17.00 1.96 -11.90
C SER A 157 -17.01 1.28 -13.27
N GLU A 158 -15.90 0.66 -13.67
CA GLU A 158 -15.68 0.08 -15.00
C GLU A 158 -15.63 -1.44 -14.99
N GLY A 159 -15.33 -2.03 -13.83
CA GLY A 159 -15.13 -3.46 -13.66
C GLY A 159 -13.65 -3.86 -13.74
N LEU A 160 -13.38 -5.07 -13.29
CA LEU A 160 -12.03 -5.57 -13.06
C LEU A 160 -11.22 -5.76 -14.35
N ASP A 161 -11.87 -6.05 -15.48
CA ASP A 161 -11.21 -6.24 -16.78
C ASP A 161 -10.50 -4.96 -17.30
N SER A 162 -10.85 -3.79 -16.76
CA SER A 162 -10.22 -2.51 -17.09
C SER A 162 -8.93 -2.24 -16.28
N VAL A 163 -8.63 -3.04 -15.26
CA VAL A 163 -7.43 -2.87 -14.44
C VAL A 163 -6.22 -3.47 -15.18
N PRO A 164 -5.09 -2.75 -15.31
CA PRO A 164 -3.87 -3.33 -15.87
C PRO A 164 -3.29 -4.42 -14.97
N ALA A 165 -2.89 -5.56 -15.56
CA ALA A 165 -2.33 -6.68 -14.82
C ALA A 165 -0.98 -6.32 -14.17
N GLU A 166 -0.19 -5.48 -14.83
CA GLU A 166 1.09 -4.96 -14.35
C GLU A 166 0.95 -4.13 -13.07
N ALA A 167 -0.14 -3.37 -12.92
CA ALA A 167 -0.41 -2.60 -11.71
C ALA A 167 -0.72 -3.52 -10.52
N LEU A 168 -1.46 -4.61 -10.76
CA LEU A 168 -1.69 -5.64 -9.75
C LEU A 168 -0.40 -6.41 -9.42
N ALA A 169 0.41 -6.75 -10.41
CA ALA A 169 1.71 -7.40 -10.20
C ALA A 169 2.61 -6.55 -9.31
N TYR A 170 2.68 -5.24 -9.57
CA TYR A 170 3.42 -4.28 -8.76
C TYR A 170 3.01 -4.31 -7.28
N LEU A 171 1.71 -4.16 -6.97
CA LEU A 171 1.24 -4.18 -5.58
C LEU A 171 1.54 -5.52 -4.90
N GLY A 172 1.30 -6.64 -5.59
CA GLY A 172 1.48 -7.99 -5.02
C GLY A 172 2.93 -8.39 -4.76
N GLU A 173 3.90 -7.66 -5.30
CA GLU A 173 5.34 -7.92 -5.13
C GLU A 173 5.95 -7.15 -3.95
N ILE A 174 5.37 -6.01 -3.55
CA ILE A 174 5.94 -5.14 -2.51
C ILE A 174 6.32 -5.89 -1.23
N PRO A 175 5.48 -6.79 -0.68
CA PRO A 175 5.80 -7.52 0.56
C PRO A 175 7.08 -8.36 0.50
N GLU A 176 7.53 -8.74 -0.70
CA GLU A 176 8.76 -9.53 -0.86
C GLU A 176 10.04 -8.69 -0.65
N TYR A 177 9.92 -7.35 -0.64
CA TYR A 177 11.07 -6.43 -0.66
C TYR A 177 11.20 -5.55 0.59
N VAL A 178 10.18 -5.47 1.44
CA VAL A 178 10.18 -4.63 2.65
C VAL A 178 9.52 -5.35 3.82
N ASP A 179 9.86 -4.91 5.03
CA ASP A 179 9.19 -5.39 6.24
C ASP A 179 7.80 -4.75 6.44
N GLU A 180 7.07 -5.31 7.42
CA GLU A 180 5.69 -4.90 7.72
C GLU A 180 5.53 -3.49 8.29
N PHE A 181 6.62 -2.76 8.56
CA PHE A 181 6.59 -1.38 9.07
C PHE A 181 6.77 -0.34 7.96
N ALA A 182 7.10 -0.76 6.74
CA ALA A 182 7.23 0.13 5.60
C ALA A 182 5.85 0.62 5.14
N VAL A 183 5.73 1.91 4.84
CA VAL A 183 4.47 2.50 4.34
C VAL A 183 3.97 1.80 3.07
N ALA A 184 4.89 1.46 2.16
CA ALA A 184 4.54 0.75 0.93
C ALA A 184 3.91 -0.64 1.19
N PHE A 185 4.31 -1.31 2.28
CA PHE A 185 3.74 -2.60 2.68
C PHE A 185 2.25 -2.45 2.99
N GLU A 186 1.86 -1.40 3.72
CA GLU A 186 0.45 -1.14 4.05
C GLU A 186 -0.36 -0.71 2.82
N GLU A 187 0.16 0.21 2.01
CA GLU A 187 -0.51 0.67 0.78
C GLU A 187 -0.81 -0.49 -0.19
N SER A 188 0.02 -1.52 -0.15
CA SER A 188 -0.16 -2.72 -0.98
C SER A 188 -1.33 -3.62 -0.56
N TYR A 189 -1.96 -3.42 0.61
CA TYR A 189 -3.15 -4.18 1.02
C TYR A 189 -4.34 -4.00 0.08
N THR A 190 -4.35 -2.91 -0.69
CA THR A 190 -5.33 -2.69 -1.76
C THR A 190 -5.29 -3.75 -2.85
N TYR A 191 -4.21 -4.53 -2.97
CA TYR A 191 -4.06 -5.64 -3.91
C TYR A 191 -5.24 -6.62 -3.90
N GLY A 192 -5.88 -6.83 -2.74
CA GLY A 192 -7.05 -7.71 -2.60
C GLY A 192 -8.24 -7.26 -3.46
N TRP A 193 -8.36 -5.97 -3.77
CA TRP A 193 -9.36 -5.46 -4.72
C TRP A 193 -9.18 -5.99 -6.15
N GLY A 194 -8.01 -6.56 -6.47
CA GLY A 194 -7.75 -7.25 -7.73
C GLY A 194 -8.34 -8.66 -7.82
N ILE A 195 -8.99 -9.18 -6.76
CA ILE A 195 -9.47 -10.57 -6.74
C ILE A 195 -10.42 -10.87 -7.91
N GLY A 196 -10.18 -11.99 -8.59
CA GLY A 196 -10.93 -12.43 -9.77
C GLY A 196 -10.40 -11.93 -11.11
N HIS A 197 -9.25 -11.24 -11.15
CA HIS A 197 -8.75 -10.62 -12.37
C HIS A 197 -8.38 -11.66 -13.45
N PRO A 198 -8.79 -11.49 -14.72
CA PRO A 198 -8.68 -12.54 -15.74
C PRO A 198 -7.24 -12.84 -16.17
N ALA A 199 -6.32 -11.88 -16.00
CA ALA A 199 -4.92 -12.01 -16.42
C ALA A 199 -3.92 -12.00 -15.26
N HIS A 200 -4.39 -11.90 -14.00
CA HIS A 200 -3.53 -11.87 -12.81
C HIS A 200 -4.19 -12.60 -11.66
N SER A 201 -3.52 -13.59 -11.08
CA SER A 201 -4.11 -14.45 -10.05
C SER A 201 -3.77 -13.94 -8.65
N VAL A 202 -4.66 -13.11 -8.08
CA VAL A 202 -4.54 -12.63 -6.69
C VAL A 202 -4.56 -13.78 -5.68
N GLY A 203 -5.41 -14.78 -5.90
CA GLY A 203 -5.50 -15.95 -5.03
C GLY A 203 -4.23 -16.79 -4.99
N ASP A 204 -3.51 -16.92 -6.12
CA ASP A 204 -2.24 -17.64 -6.15
C ASP A 204 -1.15 -16.89 -5.39
N GLN A 205 -1.07 -15.56 -5.58
CA GLN A 205 -0.08 -14.72 -4.88
C GLN A 205 -0.32 -14.72 -3.37
N LEU A 206 -1.57 -14.57 -2.91
CA LEU A 206 -1.91 -14.65 -1.49
C LEU A 206 -1.47 -15.98 -0.88
N ARG A 207 -1.70 -17.10 -1.56
CA ARG A 207 -1.26 -18.42 -1.07
C ARG A 207 0.26 -18.59 -1.11
N ALA A 208 0.93 -18.01 -2.12
CA ALA A 208 2.38 -18.08 -2.23
C ALA A 208 3.09 -17.33 -1.08
N LEU A 209 2.51 -16.21 -0.64
CA LEU A 209 3.05 -15.38 0.45
C LEU A 209 2.49 -15.73 1.83
N ALA A 210 1.52 -16.65 1.92
CA ALA A 210 0.85 -16.95 3.18
C ALA A 210 1.77 -17.53 4.27
N ASP A 211 2.89 -18.14 3.90
CA ASP A 211 3.85 -18.74 4.84
C ASP A 211 4.95 -17.76 5.29
N THR A 212 5.12 -16.63 4.59
CA THR A 212 6.19 -15.65 4.88
C THR A 212 5.63 -14.29 5.30
N GLU A 213 4.55 -13.84 4.65
CA GLU A 213 3.96 -12.51 4.82
C GLU A 213 2.56 -12.61 5.44
N HIS A 214 2.48 -13.12 6.67
CA HIS A 214 1.21 -13.38 7.34
C HIS A 214 0.34 -12.12 7.51
N LYS A 215 0.92 -10.98 7.90
CA LYS A 215 0.17 -9.72 8.16
C LYS A 215 -0.48 -9.26 6.88
N TRP A 216 0.34 -9.12 5.85
CA TRP A 216 -0.10 -8.71 4.53
C TRP A 216 -1.14 -9.64 3.95
N THR A 217 -0.90 -10.95 3.99
CA THR A 217 -1.84 -11.93 3.43
C THR A 217 -3.20 -11.86 4.14
N SER A 218 -3.21 -11.75 5.46
CA SER A 218 -4.46 -11.66 6.24
C SER A 218 -5.26 -10.38 5.92
N ILE A 219 -4.60 -9.22 5.94
CA ILE A 219 -5.27 -7.93 5.66
C ILE A 219 -5.71 -7.84 4.19
N THR A 220 -4.88 -8.30 3.26
CA THR A 220 -5.20 -8.30 1.82
C THR A 220 -6.32 -9.30 1.49
N LEU A 221 -6.40 -10.42 2.21
CA LEU A 221 -7.53 -11.33 2.08
C LEU A 221 -8.82 -10.67 2.60
N LYS A 222 -8.75 -9.91 3.70
CA LYS A 222 -9.89 -9.10 4.18
C LYS A 222 -10.35 -8.10 3.11
N THR A 223 -9.43 -7.35 2.48
CA THR A 223 -9.81 -6.43 1.37
C THR A 223 -10.42 -7.16 0.17
N ALA A 224 -9.94 -8.36 -0.14
CA ALA A 224 -10.54 -9.21 -1.18
C ALA A 224 -11.98 -9.62 -0.86
N PHE A 225 -12.33 -9.89 0.41
CA PHE A 225 -13.72 -10.17 0.80
C PHE A 225 -14.64 -8.97 0.55
N TYR A 226 -14.20 -7.75 0.83
CA TYR A 226 -14.97 -6.55 0.48
C TYR A 226 -15.12 -6.43 -1.04
N ALA A 227 -14.07 -6.72 -1.80
CA ALA A 227 -14.08 -6.58 -3.25
C ALA A 227 -14.96 -7.60 -3.99
N ASP A 228 -14.91 -8.88 -3.59
CA ASP A 228 -15.77 -9.97 -4.05
C ASP A 228 -15.65 -11.18 -3.11
N GLN A 229 -16.57 -11.23 -2.16
CA GLN A 229 -16.66 -12.28 -1.15
C GLN A 229 -16.84 -13.71 -1.70
N HIS A 230 -17.39 -13.89 -2.90
CA HIS A 230 -17.60 -15.22 -3.46
C HIS A 230 -16.31 -15.78 -4.09
N THR A 231 -15.50 -14.92 -4.68
CA THR A 231 -14.16 -15.34 -5.14
C THR A 231 -13.19 -15.43 -3.96
N ALA A 232 -13.28 -14.52 -2.98
CA ALA A 232 -12.41 -14.51 -1.82
C ALA A 232 -12.61 -15.74 -0.89
N ILE A 233 -13.85 -16.22 -0.73
CA ILE A 233 -14.10 -17.41 0.10
C ILE A 233 -13.44 -18.67 -0.44
N ASP A 234 -13.31 -18.81 -1.76
CA ASP A 234 -12.61 -19.95 -2.37
C ASP A 234 -11.11 -19.91 -2.02
N VAL A 235 -10.48 -18.73 -2.10
CA VAL A 235 -9.07 -18.55 -1.70
C VAL A 235 -8.88 -18.80 -0.21
N PHE A 236 -9.79 -18.27 0.63
CA PHE A 236 -9.76 -18.48 2.07
C PHE A 236 -9.89 -19.96 2.43
N GLU A 237 -10.83 -20.67 1.80
CA GLU A 237 -11.01 -22.12 1.97
C GLU A 237 -9.74 -22.89 1.64
N GLU A 238 -9.14 -22.63 0.47
CA GLU A 238 -7.89 -23.28 0.08
C GLU A 238 -6.76 -22.99 1.07
N LEU A 239 -6.71 -21.79 1.62
CA LEU A 239 -5.70 -21.39 2.59
C LEU A 239 -5.86 -22.12 3.93
N VAL A 240 -7.02 -22.04 4.56
CA VAL A 240 -7.26 -22.60 5.91
C VAL A 240 -7.40 -24.13 5.93
N THR A 241 -7.59 -24.75 4.77
CA THR A 241 -7.59 -26.22 4.62
C THR A 241 -6.28 -26.77 4.07
N SER A 242 -5.31 -25.89 3.75
CA SER A 242 -4.02 -26.31 3.23
C SER A 242 -3.24 -27.11 4.27
N GLU A 243 -2.80 -28.32 3.89
CA GLU A 243 -1.89 -29.11 4.72
C GLU A 243 -0.48 -28.51 4.83
N THR A 244 -0.14 -27.53 3.99
CA THR A 244 1.17 -26.85 4.04
C THR A 244 1.18 -25.71 5.04
N LEU A 245 0.02 -25.10 5.28
CA LEU A 245 -0.14 -24.01 6.22
C LEU A 245 -0.07 -24.60 7.63
N THR A 246 1.12 -24.55 8.23
CA THR A 246 1.39 -25.20 9.50
C THR A 246 2.24 -24.31 10.38
N GLY A 247 2.09 -24.51 11.68
CA GLY A 247 2.90 -23.84 12.68
C GLY A 247 2.15 -22.72 13.39
N THR A 248 2.93 -21.99 14.15
CA THR A 248 2.45 -20.96 15.05
C THR A 248 2.92 -19.62 14.55
N ILE A 249 1.99 -18.66 14.47
CA ILE A 249 2.29 -17.27 14.17
C ILE A 249 2.40 -16.52 15.49
N GLU A 250 3.59 -15.99 15.75
CA GLU A 250 3.89 -15.16 16.93
C GLU A 250 3.74 -13.69 16.55
N ARG A 251 2.90 -12.96 17.29
CA ARG A 251 2.76 -11.50 17.23
C ARG A 251 3.21 -10.88 18.54
N MET A 252 3.40 -9.57 18.57
CA MET A 252 3.86 -8.88 19.79
C MET A 252 2.93 -9.11 21.00
N THR A 253 1.64 -9.31 20.74
CA THR A 253 0.56 -9.32 21.74
C THR A 253 -0.10 -10.71 21.91
N PHE A 254 0.06 -11.62 20.95
CA PHE A 254 -0.55 -12.95 20.99
C PHE A 254 0.21 -13.99 20.16
N GLU A 255 -0.16 -15.25 20.35
CA GLU A 255 0.32 -16.40 19.61
C GLU A 255 -0.90 -17.20 19.12
N ALA A 256 -0.91 -17.60 17.85
CA ALA A 256 -2.00 -18.40 17.30
C ALA A 256 -1.49 -19.46 16.31
N ASP A 257 -2.19 -20.58 16.23
CA ASP A 257 -2.03 -21.51 15.10
C ASP A 257 -2.30 -20.76 13.78
N ALA A 258 -1.52 -21.05 12.74
CA ALA A 258 -1.62 -20.39 11.45
C ALA A 258 -3.04 -20.41 10.88
N THR A 259 -3.77 -21.52 11.04
CA THR A 259 -5.16 -21.63 10.60
C THR A 259 -6.04 -20.62 11.33
N ARG A 260 -5.91 -20.57 12.67
CA ARG A 260 -6.69 -19.63 13.49
C ARG A 260 -6.32 -18.18 13.20
N TYR A 261 -5.05 -17.88 12.91
CA TYR A 261 -4.59 -16.56 12.47
C TYR A 261 -5.38 -16.04 11.26
N TYR A 262 -5.52 -16.86 10.22
CA TYR A 262 -6.22 -16.44 9.01
C TYR A 262 -7.73 -16.25 9.17
N PHE A 263 -8.36 -16.89 10.15
CA PHE A 263 -9.75 -16.55 10.50
C PHE A 263 -9.92 -15.11 10.98
N GLY A 264 -8.85 -14.44 11.44
CA GLY A 264 -8.86 -12.99 11.72
C GLY A 264 -9.24 -12.13 10.50
N ALA A 265 -8.91 -12.58 9.28
CA ALA A 265 -9.28 -11.87 8.05
C ALA A 265 -10.81 -11.76 7.86
N VAL A 266 -11.58 -12.71 8.42
CA VAL A 266 -13.04 -12.79 8.28
C VAL A 266 -13.80 -12.51 9.57
N ALA A 267 -13.12 -12.48 10.72
CA ALA A 267 -13.74 -12.27 12.02
C ALA A 267 -14.50 -10.94 12.12
N ASP A 268 -13.97 -9.92 11.43
CA ASP A 268 -14.35 -8.53 11.63
C ASP A 268 -15.14 -7.93 10.47
N ILE A 269 -15.45 -8.73 9.46
CA ILE A 269 -16.20 -8.31 8.26
C ILE A 269 -17.65 -7.86 8.60
N GLU A 270 -18.20 -8.32 9.72
CA GLU A 270 -19.55 -7.91 10.19
C GLU A 270 -19.55 -6.72 11.16
N ARG A 271 -18.38 -6.17 11.51
CA ARG A 271 -18.33 -5.01 12.42
C ARG A 271 -18.61 -3.74 11.62
N ASP A 272 -19.76 -3.12 11.90
CA ASP A 272 -20.27 -1.92 11.19
C ASP A 272 -19.30 -0.72 11.15
N PHE A 273 -18.26 -0.68 12.00
CA PHE A 273 -17.25 0.39 12.03
C PHE A 273 -15.95 0.04 11.30
N LEU A 274 -15.80 -1.18 10.79
CA LEU A 274 -14.60 -1.62 10.08
C LEU A 274 -14.87 -1.63 8.57
N ASN A 275 -14.36 -0.62 7.90
CA ASN A 275 -14.31 -0.50 6.45
C ASN A 275 -13.12 -1.33 5.89
N PRO A 276 -13.12 -1.66 4.58
CA PRO A 276 -11.90 -2.17 3.96
C PRO A 276 -10.75 -1.19 4.15
N HIS A 277 -9.52 -1.69 4.10
CA HIS A 277 -8.35 -0.81 4.09
C HIS A 277 -8.43 0.15 2.90
N VAL A 278 -8.13 1.42 3.17
CA VAL A 278 -8.13 2.52 2.21
C VAL A 278 -6.73 3.13 2.22
N PRO A 279 -6.14 3.42 1.04
CA PRO A 279 -4.91 4.18 0.91
C PRO A 279 -4.90 5.44 1.80
N MET A 280 -3.75 5.74 2.42
CA MET A 280 -3.63 6.95 3.24
C MET A 280 -3.94 8.22 2.43
N TYR A 281 -4.44 9.23 3.14
CA TYR A 281 -4.85 10.54 2.59
C TYR A 281 -5.93 10.46 1.51
N TRP A 282 -6.68 9.36 1.44
CA TRP A 282 -7.85 9.28 0.58
C TRP A 282 -9.12 9.32 1.40
N GLU A 283 -9.85 10.42 1.29
CA GLU A 283 -11.19 10.58 1.87
C GLU A 283 -12.23 9.82 1.04
N TRP A 284 -12.07 8.50 0.94
CA TRP A 284 -12.84 7.68 0.02
C TRP A 284 -14.36 7.71 0.28
N GLU A 285 -14.80 7.99 1.51
CA GLU A 285 -16.22 8.05 1.90
C GLU A 285 -16.91 9.28 1.30
N GLU A 286 -16.16 10.35 1.03
CA GLU A 286 -16.69 11.53 0.35
C GLU A 286 -16.89 11.29 -1.15
N GLU A 287 -16.13 10.34 -1.71
CA GLU A 287 -16.12 10.05 -3.13
C GLU A 287 -16.99 8.84 -3.52
N ILE A 288 -17.01 7.80 -2.68
CA ILE A 288 -17.60 6.50 -2.98
C ILE A 288 -18.69 6.18 -1.96
N ASP A 289 -19.92 6.05 -2.45
CA ASP A 289 -21.05 5.49 -1.68
C ASP A 289 -20.96 3.96 -1.64
N TYR A 290 -19.93 3.45 -0.94
CA TYR A 290 -19.68 2.03 -0.80
C TYR A 290 -20.48 1.46 0.37
N SER A 291 -21.19 0.35 0.14
CA SER A 291 -21.84 -0.41 1.19
C SER A 291 -21.54 -1.89 1.03
N PHE A 292 -21.22 -2.54 2.14
CA PHE A 292 -20.92 -3.96 2.18
C PHE A 292 -21.94 -4.70 3.03
N MET A 293 -22.39 -5.84 2.55
CA MET A 293 -23.17 -6.80 3.34
C MET A 293 -22.62 -8.20 3.08
N LEU A 294 -22.28 -8.89 4.16
CA LEU A 294 -21.84 -10.28 4.07
C LEU A 294 -23.01 -11.15 3.61
N ASP A 295 -22.81 -11.88 2.52
CA ASP A 295 -23.78 -12.82 1.97
C ASP A 295 -24.00 -13.97 2.99
N PRO A 296 -25.26 -14.31 3.32
CA PRO A 296 -25.57 -15.40 4.23
C PRO A 296 -24.93 -16.75 3.87
N ASP A 297 -24.78 -17.06 2.59
CA ASP A 297 -24.17 -18.32 2.12
C ASP A 297 -22.65 -18.29 2.35
N VAL A 298 -21.99 -17.15 2.10
CA VAL A 298 -20.57 -16.96 2.41
C VAL A 298 -20.33 -17.02 3.92
N LYS A 299 -21.17 -16.34 4.71
CA LYS A 299 -21.14 -16.44 6.17
C LYS A 299 -21.28 -17.88 6.64
N GLN A 300 -22.22 -18.62 6.08
CA GLN A 300 -22.41 -20.02 6.41
C GLN A 300 -21.18 -20.86 6.06
N ARG A 301 -20.54 -20.61 4.92
CA ARG A 301 -19.31 -21.32 4.52
C ARG A 301 -18.16 -21.02 5.49
N ILE A 302 -17.95 -19.76 5.87
CA ILE A 302 -16.94 -19.38 6.89
C ILE A 302 -17.19 -20.16 8.19
N ARG A 303 -18.45 -20.23 8.66
CA ARG A 303 -18.78 -20.97 9.89
C ARG A 303 -18.53 -22.47 9.76
N GLN A 304 -18.80 -23.04 8.59
CA GLN A 304 -18.52 -24.44 8.32
C GLN A 304 -17.01 -24.71 8.33
N LEU A 305 -16.21 -23.87 7.66
CA LEU A 305 -14.76 -23.98 7.66
C LEU A 305 -14.19 -23.89 9.06
N ALA A 306 -14.66 -22.95 9.89
CA ALA A 306 -14.21 -22.80 11.28
C ALA A 306 -14.47 -24.06 12.13
N HIS A 307 -15.55 -24.79 11.82
CA HIS A 307 -15.84 -26.06 12.47
C HIS A 307 -14.99 -27.21 11.90
N GLU A 308 -14.82 -27.27 10.58
CA GLU A 308 -14.04 -28.31 9.89
C GLU A 308 -12.56 -28.28 10.27
N THR A 309 -12.02 -27.08 10.53
CA THR A 309 -10.62 -26.87 10.94
C THR A 309 -10.41 -26.92 12.45
N GLY A 310 -11.47 -27.08 13.25
CA GLY A 310 -11.39 -27.17 14.71
C GLY A 310 -11.15 -25.83 15.42
N VAL A 311 -11.12 -24.69 14.70
CA VAL A 311 -10.92 -23.36 15.28
C VAL A 311 -12.00 -23.00 16.31
N THR A 312 -13.19 -23.59 16.17
CA THR A 312 -14.31 -23.38 17.10
C THR A 312 -14.32 -24.28 18.33
N ASP A 313 -13.41 -25.24 18.46
CA ASP A 313 -13.49 -26.29 19.50
C ASP A 313 -13.45 -25.73 20.93
N ASP A 314 -12.75 -24.61 21.11
CA ASP A 314 -12.61 -23.91 22.39
C ASP A 314 -13.57 -22.70 22.54
N LEU A 315 -14.44 -22.45 21.56
CA LEU A 315 -15.37 -21.31 21.57
C LEU A 315 -16.72 -21.66 22.23
N PRO A 316 -17.45 -20.65 22.77
CA PRO A 316 -18.81 -20.82 23.28
C PRO A 316 -19.78 -21.34 22.21
N ALA A 317 -20.86 -22.02 22.60
CA ALA A 317 -21.83 -22.56 21.65
C ALA A 317 -22.55 -21.48 20.81
N ASP A 318 -22.62 -20.24 21.31
CA ASP A 318 -23.24 -19.07 20.69
C ASP A 318 -22.23 -18.12 20.05
N TRP A 319 -21.03 -18.62 19.71
CA TRP A 319 -19.99 -17.83 19.07
C TRP A 319 -20.42 -17.16 17.75
N THR A 320 -19.84 -15.98 17.53
CA THR A 320 -20.03 -15.06 16.41
C THR A 320 -18.71 -14.91 15.63
N LEU A 321 -18.74 -14.40 14.39
CA LEU A 321 -17.50 -14.22 13.61
C LEU A 321 -16.40 -13.46 14.38
N PRO A 322 -16.70 -12.39 15.15
CA PRO A 322 -15.71 -11.73 16.00
C PRO A 322 -14.97 -12.64 16.98
N ASP A 323 -15.56 -13.75 17.44
CA ASP A 323 -14.90 -14.70 18.36
C ASP A 323 -13.83 -15.58 17.67
N LEU A 324 -13.77 -15.53 16.34
CA LEU A 324 -12.74 -16.20 15.55
C LEU A 324 -11.42 -15.43 15.52
N ASP A 325 -11.44 -14.14 15.86
CA ASP A 325 -10.24 -13.31 15.96
C ASP A 325 -9.30 -13.87 17.04
N PRO A 326 -8.04 -14.21 16.70
CA PRO A 326 -7.05 -14.60 17.68
C PRO A 326 -6.44 -13.41 18.44
N SER A 327 -6.58 -12.19 17.92
CA SER A 327 -6.06 -10.99 18.56
C SER A 327 -6.93 -10.61 19.77
N PRO A 328 -6.33 -10.21 20.90
CA PRO A 328 -7.06 -9.48 21.92
C PRO A 328 -7.49 -8.14 21.32
N LEU A 329 -8.77 -7.77 21.45
CA LEU A 329 -9.42 -6.54 20.93
C LEU A 329 -8.57 -5.25 21.01
N SER A 330 -7.58 -5.17 21.91
CA SER A 330 -6.68 -4.04 22.07
C SER A 330 -5.78 -3.74 20.87
N GLU A 331 -5.41 -4.72 20.03
CA GLU A 331 -4.58 -4.45 18.84
C GLU A 331 -5.39 -3.77 17.72
N PHE A 332 -6.67 -4.13 17.59
CA PHE A 332 -7.60 -3.42 16.70
C PHE A 332 -7.89 -2.01 17.18
N GLU A 333 -8.01 -1.78 18.49
CA GLU A 333 -8.17 -0.44 19.06
C GLU A 333 -6.86 0.38 18.93
N GLU A 334 -5.69 -0.21 19.21
CA GLU A 334 -4.40 0.50 19.06
C GLU A 334 -4.07 0.83 17.60
N GLU A 335 -4.34 -0.05 16.63
CA GLU A 335 -4.19 0.26 15.19
C GLU A 335 -5.26 1.26 14.69
N LEU A 336 -6.50 1.24 15.21
CA LEU A 336 -7.51 2.27 14.89
C LEU A 336 -7.13 3.65 15.45
N PHE A 337 -6.70 3.70 16.72
CA PHE A 337 -6.44 4.96 17.42
C PHE A 337 -5.03 5.52 17.19
N ALA A 338 -4.09 4.71 16.67
CA ALA A 338 -2.80 5.23 16.18
C ALA A 338 -2.96 6.17 14.97
N ASN A 339 -4.04 6.03 14.19
CA ASN A 339 -4.37 6.89 13.06
C ASN A 339 -5.20 8.14 13.42
N GLU A 340 -5.75 8.22 14.64
CA GLU A 340 -6.47 9.42 15.12
C GLU A 340 -5.56 10.37 15.92
N GLU A 341 -4.36 9.95 16.32
CA GLU A 341 -3.40 10.75 17.12
C GLU A 341 -2.08 11.10 16.39
N ARG A 342 -1.97 10.91 15.07
CA ARG A 342 -0.78 11.31 14.28
C ARG A 342 -1.02 12.50 13.37
#